data_AF-A0A1D8MJP2-F1
#
_entry.id   AF-A0A1D8MJP2-F1
#
_cell.length_a   1.000
_cell.length_b   1.000
_cell.length_c   1.000
_cell.angle_alpha   90.00
_cell.angle_beta   90.00
_cell.angle_gamma   90.00
#
_symmetry.space_group_name_H-M   'P 1'
#
loop_
_entity.id
_entity.type
_entity.pdbx_description
1 polymer ?
#
loop_
_entity_poly.entity_id
_entity_poly.type
_entity_poly.pdbx_seq_one_letter_code
_entity_poly.pdbx_strand_id
1 'polypeptide(L)'
;SFTFQDQLEKKTPKDGTIAEKLLAYNRANRDVAILCNHQRAVSKGHAGQIGKIEDKVRAYKYQRMKQKKMILSLEPKLKKKRPELLEPESDLEDDWIEEHEAQLMEKERERIKAKFEKDNLKRKENKEKPMPAGELKDLLKEVDVRAKELAKERKTGVVPPTRGATVEKCNAQILKLDERIAATRLTLTDKEENKQT
;
A
#
# COMPACT_ATOMS: atom_id res chain seq x y z
N SER A 1 -15.85 16.96 27.94
CA SER A 1 -14.97 16.60 29.07
C SER A 1 -13.85 17.61 29.12
N PHE A 2 -13.61 18.24 30.28
CA PHE A 2 -12.57 19.26 30.46
C PHE A 2 -11.18 18.71 30.14
N THR A 3 -10.86 17.53 30.67
CA THR A 3 -9.57 16.87 30.45
C THR A 3 -9.31 16.56 28.98
N PHE A 4 -10.35 16.17 28.23
CA PHE A 4 -10.20 15.92 26.79
C PHE A 4 -9.85 17.20 26.01
N GLN A 5 -10.55 18.31 26.31
CA GLN A 5 -10.31 19.61 25.68
C GLN A 5 -8.89 20.13 25.97
N ASP A 6 -8.46 20.06 27.24
CA ASP A 6 -7.11 20.45 27.65
C ASP A 6 -6.01 19.64 26.93
N GLN A 7 -6.20 18.33 26.77
CA GLN A 7 -5.26 17.48 26.03
C GLN A 7 -5.23 17.83 24.54
N LEU A 8 -6.38 18.11 23.92
CA LEU A 8 -6.43 18.53 22.52
C LEU A 8 -5.70 19.86 22.29
N GLU A 9 -5.89 20.85 23.15
CA GLU A 9 -5.24 22.16 23.03
C GLU A 9 -3.72 22.07 23.18
N LYS A 10 -3.23 21.18 24.07
CA LYS A 10 -1.80 21.01 24.33
C LYS A 10 -1.09 20.16 23.29
N LYS A 11 -1.74 19.09 22.79
CA LYS A 11 -1.08 18.05 22.00
C LYS A 11 -1.42 18.06 20.51
N THR A 12 -2.44 18.80 20.07
CA THR A 12 -2.82 18.83 18.64
C THR A 12 -1.91 19.78 17.86
N PRO A 13 -1.13 19.31 16.88
CA PRO A 13 -0.29 20.17 16.06
C PRO A 13 -1.16 21.08 15.18
N LYS A 14 -0.95 22.40 15.25
CA LYS A 14 -1.71 23.40 14.48
C LYS A 14 -1.55 23.20 12.97
N ASP A 15 -0.32 23.02 12.52
CA ASP A 15 0.05 22.82 11.11
C ASP A 15 0.22 21.33 10.74
N GLY A 16 -0.23 20.42 11.61
CA GLY A 16 -0.17 18.99 11.35
C GLY A 16 -1.13 18.54 10.25
N THR A 17 -0.75 17.47 9.56
CA THR A 17 -1.62 16.74 8.63
C THR A 17 -2.86 16.21 9.34
N ILE A 18 -3.90 15.88 8.56
CA ILE A 18 -5.12 15.26 9.09
C ILE A 18 -4.80 13.98 9.88
N ALA A 19 -3.83 13.20 9.42
CA ALA A 19 -3.40 11.96 10.09
C ALA A 19 -2.74 12.25 11.46
N GLU A 20 -1.90 13.27 11.56
CA GLU A 20 -1.26 13.67 12.83
C GLU A 20 -2.29 14.24 13.83
N LYS A 21 -3.23 15.05 13.34
CA LYS A 21 -4.33 15.58 14.14
C LYS A 21 -5.24 14.46 14.66
N LEU A 22 -5.50 13.45 13.83
CA LEU A 22 -6.27 12.27 14.24
C LEU A 22 -5.53 11.46 15.32
N LEU A 23 -4.22 11.26 15.19
CA LEU A 23 -3.41 10.59 16.22
C LEU A 23 -3.43 11.39 17.54
N ALA A 24 -3.30 12.71 17.49
CA ALA A 24 -3.39 13.56 18.69
C ALA A 24 -4.77 13.47 19.36
N TYR A 25 -5.84 13.45 18.56
CA TYR A 25 -7.21 13.26 19.03
C TYR A 25 -7.39 11.91 19.74
N ASN A 26 -6.92 10.82 19.13
CA ASN A 26 -7.01 9.49 19.71
C ASN A 26 -6.18 9.35 20.98
N ARG A 27 -4.98 9.94 21.03
CA ARG A 27 -4.17 10.02 22.27
C ARG A 27 -4.89 10.75 23.40
N ALA A 28 -5.53 11.88 23.11
CA ALA A 28 -6.32 12.60 24.09
C ALA A 28 -7.51 11.76 24.60
N ASN A 29 -8.16 10.98 23.72
CA ASN A 29 -9.24 10.06 24.12
C ASN A 29 -8.72 8.92 25.00
N ARG A 30 -7.57 8.34 24.62
CA ARG A 30 -6.88 7.30 25.38
C ARG A 30 -6.52 7.76 26.78
N ASP A 31 -5.96 8.96 26.92
CA ASP A 31 -5.60 9.54 28.22
C ASP A 31 -6.84 9.65 29.13
N VAL A 32 -7.97 10.09 28.60
CA VAL A 32 -9.24 10.15 29.35
C VAL A 32 -9.74 8.76 29.70
N ALA A 33 -9.66 7.78 28.80
CA ALA A 33 -10.06 6.40 29.07
C ALA A 33 -9.22 5.78 30.20
N ILE A 34 -7.91 6.05 30.23
CA ILE A 34 -7.00 5.62 31.30
C ILE A 34 -7.43 6.26 32.63
N LEU A 35 -7.70 7.57 32.66
CA LEU A 35 -8.16 8.27 33.87
C LEU A 35 -9.50 7.75 34.40
N CYS A 36 -10.41 7.34 33.51
CA CYS A 36 -11.70 6.75 33.86
C CYS A 36 -11.61 5.23 34.11
N ASN A 37 -10.41 4.64 34.11
CA ASN A 37 -10.18 3.20 34.27
C ASN A 37 -10.93 2.31 33.26
N HIS A 38 -11.17 2.81 32.04
CA HIS A 38 -11.73 2.04 30.94
C HIS A 38 -10.63 1.28 30.18
N GLN A 39 -9.90 0.42 30.88
CA GLN A 39 -8.89 -0.44 30.27
C GLN A 39 -9.50 -1.75 29.80
N ARG A 40 -9.01 -2.26 28.67
CA ARG A 40 -9.43 -3.51 28.05
C ARG A 40 -8.23 -4.46 27.92
N ALA A 41 -8.52 -5.76 27.93
CA ALA A 41 -7.52 -6.75 27.53
C ALA A 41 -7.16 -6.57 26.04
N VAL A 42 -5.89 -6.82 25.70
CA VAL A 42 -5.44 -6.79 24.29
C VAL A 42 -6.23 -7.82 23.49
N SER A 43 -6.84 -7.38 22.39
CA SER A 43 -7.64 -8.26 21.56
C SER A 43 -6.78 -9.39 20.96
N LYS A 44 -7.32 -10.61 20.86
CA LYS A 44 -6.62 -11.75 20.24
C LYS A 44 -6.21 -11.48 18.78
N GLY A 45 -6.93 -10.59 18.09
CA GLY A 45 -6.65 -10.20 16.71
C GLY A 45 -5.68 -9.02 16.56
N HIS A 46 -5.15 -8.46 17.64
CA HIS A 46 -4.31 -7.26 17.60
C HIS A 46 -3.07 -7.45 16.73
N ALA A 47 -2.30 -8.52 16.99
CA ALA A 47 -1.10 -8.84 16.22
C ALA A 47 -1.39 -9.00 14.71
N GLY A 48 -2.52 -9.64 14.35
CA GLY A 48 -2.94 -9.78 12.96
C GLY A 48 -3.36 -8.46 12.31
N GLN A 49 -3.93 -7.51 13.08
CA GLN A 49 -4.25 -6.18 12.59
C GLN A 49 -2.99 -5.35 12.35
N ILE A 50 -2.02 -5.44 13.27
CA ILE A 50 -0.71 -4.80 13.15
C ILE A 50 0.05 -5.31 11.93
N GLY A 51 0.16 -6.64 11.77
CA GLY A 51 0.82 -7.25 10.62
C GLY A 51 0.22 -6.78 9.28
N LYS A 52 -1.10 -6.63 9.18
CA LYS A 52 -1.76 -6.09 7.98
C LYS A 52 -1.38 -4.63 7.68
N ILE A 53 -1.21 -3.81 8.72
CA ILE A 53 -0.80 -2.41 8.56
C ILE A 53 0.67 -2.35 8.13
N GLU A 54 1.53 -3.18 8.71
CA GLU A 54 2.93 -3.32 8.34
C GLU A 54 3.09 -3.82 6.91
N ASP A 55 2.31 -4.83 6.49
CA ASP A 55 2.25 -5.30 5.10
C ASP A 55 1.84 -4.20 4.14
N LYS A 56 0.90 -3.34 4.54
CA LYS A 56 0.49 -2.20 3.73
C LYS A 56 1.62 -1.18 3.59
N VAL A 57 2.41 -0.94 4.64
CA VAL A 57 3.62 -0.10 4.57
C VAL A 57 4.65 -0.73 3.64
N ARG A 58 4.90 -2.05 3.74
CA ARG A 58 5.80 -2.79 2.84
C ARG A 58 5.34 -2.69 1.38
N ALA A 59 4.05 -2.84 1.10
CA ALA A 59 3.50 -2.66 -0.24
C ALA A 59 3.74 -1.26 -0.82
N TYR A 60 3.60 -0.20 -0.01
CA TYR A 60 3.94 1.17 -0.46
C TYR A 60 5.44 1.37 -0.68
N LYS A 61 6.29 0.82 0.19
CA LYS A 61 7.74 0.83 -0.01
C LYS A 61 8.13 0.09 -1.30
N TYR A 62 7.50 -1.05 -1.59
CA TYR A 62 7.72 -1.80 -2.83
C TYR A 62 7.37 -0.97 -4.06
N GLN A 63 6.20 -0.31 -4.06
CA GLN A 63 5.82 0.61 -5.13
C GLN A 63 6.82 1.76 -5.28
N ARG A 64 7.31 2.33 -4.17
CA ARG A 64 8.31 3.40 -4.16
C ARG A 64 9.63 2.94 -4.76
N MET A 65 10.10 1.74 -4.39
CA MET A 65 11.27 1.10 -4.96
C MET A 65 11.14 0.91 -6.48
N LYS A 66 9.98 0.46 -6.98
CA LYS A 66 9.75 0.37 -8.43
C LYS A 66 9.83 1.72 -9.12
N GLN A 67 9.29 2.79 -8.52
CA GLN A 67 9.39 4.14 -9.08
C GLN A 67 10.84 4.62 -9.13
N LYS A 68 11.62 4.38 -8.06
CA LYS A 68 13.07 4.70 -8.03
C LYS A 68 13.82 3.97 -9.14
N LYS A 69 13.61 2.65 -9.30
CA LYS A 69 14.21 1.85 -10.38
C LYS A 69 13.77 2.30 -11.77
N MET A 70 12.52 2.73 -11.92
CA MET A 70 12.00 3.25 -13.18
C MET A 70 12.64 4.60 -13.55
N ILE A 71 12.89 5.48 -12.58
CA ILE A 71 13.67 6.72 -12.80
C ILE A 71 15.07 6.38 -13.30
N LEU A 72 15.74 5.39 -12.69
CA LEU A 72 17.08 4.97 -13.12
C LEU A 72 17.09 4.35 -14.53
N SER A 73 15.98 3.74 -14.94
CA SER A 73 15.82 3.19 -16.29
C SER A 73 15.55 4.27 -17.34
N LEU A 74 14.86 5.35 -16.96
CA LEU A 74 14.65 6.54 -17.80
C LEU A 74 15.92 7.39 -17.92
N GLU A 75 16.59 7.66 -16.79
CA GLU A 75 17.79 8.48 -16.72
C GLU A 75 18.88 7.83 -15.84
N PRO A 76 19.72 6.96 -16.42
CA PRO A 76 20.79 6.28 -15.68
C PRO A 76 21.82 7.24 -15.06
N LYS A 77 21.98 8.45 -15.62
CA LYS A 77 22.90 9.48 -15.12
C LYS A 77 22.49 10.01 -13.75
N LEU A 78 21.21 9.94 -13.39
CA LEU A 78 20.72 10.38 -12.08
C LEU A 78 21.26 9.53 -10.94
N LYS A 79 21.71 8.29 -11.21
CA LYS A 79 22.37 7.42 -10.23
C LYS A 79 23.51 8.10 -9.47
N LYS A 80 24.26 8.99 -10.14
CA LYS A 80 25.38 9.74 -9.54
C LYS A 80 24.94 11.02 -8.82
N LYS A 81 23.85 11.64 -9.27
CA LYS A 81 23.33 12.90 -8.73
C LYS A 81 22.37 12.69 -7.55
N ARG A 82 21.74 11.51 -7.49
CA ARG A 82 20.67 11.15 -6.58
C ARG A 82 20.91 9.74 -6.00
N PRO A 83 21.86 9.59 -5.06
CA PRO A 83 22.18 8.29 -4.46
C PRO A 83 20.99 7.69 -3.69
N GLU A 84 20.04 8.51 -3.22
CA GLU A 84 18.83 8.07 -2.51
C GLU A 84 17.90 7.19 -3.37
N LEU A 85 18.05 7.21 -4.70
CA LEU A 85 17.33 6.33 -5.62
C LEU A 85 17.88 4.89 -5.59
N LEU A 86 19.10 4.68 -5.12
CA LEU A 86 19.72 3.36 -4.97
C LEU A 86 19.55 2.78 -3.58
N GLU A 87 19.18 3.61 -2.60
CA GLU A 87 19.03 3.15 -1.23
C GLU A 87 17.99 2.04 -1.16
N PRO A 88 18.36 0.85 -0.66
CA PRO A 88 17.43 -0.23 -0.49
C PRO A 88 16.36 0.17 0.51
N GLU A 89 15.13 -0.22 0.23
CA GLU A 89 14.04 -0.03 1.17
C GLU A 89 14.23 -1.00 2.34
N SER A 90 14.40 -0.47 3.55
CA SER A 90 14.42 -1.27 4.77
C SER A 90 13.16 -2.13 4.85
N ASP A 91 13.29 -3.39 5.23
CA ASP A 91 12.20 -4.35 5.48
C ASP A 91 11.51 -4.90 4.21
N LEU A 92 12.12 -4.74 3.03
CA LEU A 92 11.72 -5.45 1.80
C LEU A 92 12.74 -6.55 1.49
N GLU A 93 12.48 -7.73 2.03
CA GLU A 93 13.24 -8.94 1.73
C GLU A 93 12.81 -9.52 0.38
N ASP A 94 13.73 -10.21 -0.30
CA ASP A 94 13.48 -10.80 -1.62
C ASP A 94 12.29 -11.78 -1.58
N ASP A 95 12.21 -12.61 -0.54
CA ASP A 95 11.11 -13.57 -0.32
C ASP A 95 9.74 -12.87 -0.21
N TRP A 96 9.68 -11.77 0.55
CA TRP A 96 8.45 -10.98 0.67
C TRP A 96 8.05 -10.37 -0.67
N ILE A 97 9.01 -9.91 -1.48
CA ILE A 97 8.73 -9.36 -2.81
C ILE A 97 8.14 -10.44 -3.73
N GLU A 98 8.68 -11.65 -3.71
CA GLU A 98 8.18 -12.76 -4.52
C GLU A 98 6.74 -13.12 -4.13
N GLU A 99 6.47 -13.24 -2.83
CA GLU A 99 5.14 -13.53 -2.31
C GLU A 99 4.16 -12.39 -2.64
N HIS A 100 4.57 -11.14 -2.45
CA HIS A 100 3.74 -9.98 -2.73
C HIS A 100 3.36 -9.91 -4.21
N GLU A 101 4.32 -10.14 -5.11
CA GLU A 101 4.06 -10.18 -6.55
C GLU A 101 3.11 -11.34 -6.91
N ALA A 102 3.33 -12.54 -6.37
CA ALA A 102 2.43 -13.68 -6.58
C ALA A 102 1.00 -13.37 -6.12
N GLN A 103 0.83 -12.78 -4.93
CA GLN A 103 -0.46 -12.35 -4.41
C GLN A 103 -1.13 -11.29 -5.30
N LEU A 104 -0.37 -10.35 -5.87
CA LEU A 104 -0.91 -9.36 -6.82
C LEU A 104 -1.41 -10.04 -8.10
N MET A 105 -0.68 -11.03 -8.62
CA MET A 105 -1.08 -11.76 -9.81
C MET A 105 -2.33 -12.60 -9.57
N GLU A 106 -2.42 -13.31 -8.43
CA GLU A 106 -3.62 -14.08 -8.09
C GLU A 106 -4.85 -13.19 -7.91
N LYS A 107 -4.72 -12.04 -7.23
CA LYS A 107 -5.81 -11.06 -7.13
C LYS A 107 -6.26 -10.55 -8.49
N GLU A 108 -5.35 -10.34 -9.44
CA GLU A 108 -5.73 -9.93 -10.79
C GLU A 108 -6.44 -11.07 -11.55
N ARG A 109 -6.01 -12.34 -11.38
CA ARG A 109 -6.74 -13.49 -11.94
C ARG A 109 -8.17 -13.58 -11.39
N GLU A 110 -8.33 -13.46 -10.07
CA GLU A 110 -9.63 -13.49 -9.42
C GLU A 110 -10.51 -12.34 -9.91
N ARG A 111 -9.95 -11.13 -10.01
CA ARG A 111 -10.67 -9.97 -10.54
C ARG A 111 -11.10 -10.16 -11.99
N ILE A 112 -10.24 -10.72 -12.84
CA ILE A 112 -10.56 -11.03 -14.24
C ILE A 112 -11.69 -12.06 -14.31
N LYS A 113 -11.62 -13.15 -13.54
CA LYS A 113 -12.68 -14.17 -13.46
C LYS A 113 -14.00 -13.57 -12.99
N ALA A 114 -13.99 -12.83 -11.88
CA ALA A 114 -15.18 -12.19 -11.34
C ALA A 114 -15.79 -11.17 -12.30
N LYS A 115 -14.95 -10.39 -13.01
CA LYS A 115 -15.42 -9.44 -14.03
C LYS A 115 -16.04 -10.19 -15.22
N PHE A 116 -15.38 -11.24 -15.71
CA PHE A 116 -15.88 -12.07 -16.81
C PHE A 116 -17.23 -12.72 -16.48
N GLU A 117 -17.37 -13.26 -15.27
CA GLU A 117 -18.63 -13.82 -14.78
C GLU A 117 -19.73 -12.74 -14.70
N LYS A 118 -19.42 -11.58 -14.11
CA LYS A 118 -20.36 -10.47 -14.00
C LYS A 118 -20.82 -9.95 -15.36
N ASP A 119 -19.90 -9.81 -16.31
CA ASP A 119 -20.20 -9.34 -17.66
C ASP A 119 -21.02 -10.38 -18.43
N ASN A 120 -20.75 -11.67 -18.24
CA ASN A 120 -21.58 -12.75 -18.82
C ASN A 120 -22.98 -12.81 -18.22
N LEU A 121 -23.15 -12.56 -16.93
CA LEU A 121 -24.46 -12.47 -16.30
C LEU A 121 -25.27 -11.31 -16.90
N LYS A 122 -24.66 -10.12 -17.05
CA LYS A 122 -25.29 -8.96 -17.71
C LYS A 122 -25.67 -9.23 -19.16
N ARG A 123 -24.78 -9.89 -19.93
CA ARG A 123 -25.09 -10.26 -21.32
C ARG A 123 -26.28 -11.21 -21.39
N LYS A 124 -26.34 -12.21 -20.52
CA LYS A 124 -27.50 -13.12 -20.44
C LYS A 124 -28.80 -12.37 -20.10
N GLU A 125 -28.76 -11.43 -19.16
CA GLU A 125 -29.90 -10.58 -18.81
C GLU A 125 -30.37 -9.72 -19.99
N ASN A 126 -29.41 -9.18 -20.76
CA ASN A 126 -29.66 -8.41 -21.98
C ASN A 126 -30.01 -9.28 -23.21
N LYS A 127 -30.15 -10.61 -23.06
CA LYS A 127 -30.34 -11.59 -24.15
C LYS A 127 -29.22 -11.60 -25.20
N GLU A 128 -28.03 -11.13 -24.83
CA GLU A 128 -26.80 -11.21 -25.62
C GLU A 128 -26.07 -12.54 -25.36
N LYS A 129 -25.26 -12.96 -26.33
CA LYS A 129 -24.44 -14.17 -26.20
C LYS A 129 -23.33 -13.95 -25.16
N PRO A 130 -23.07 -14.92 -24.28
CA PRO A 130 -21.96 -14.84 -23.32
C PRO A 130 -20.63 -14.73 -24.06
N MET A 131 -19.67 -14.04 -23.45
CA MET A 131 -18.30 -13.98 -23.93
C MET A 131 -17.70 -15.39 -24.01
N PRO A 132 -16.96 -15.71 -25.07
CA PRO A 132 -16.30 -17.00 -25.21
C PRO A 132 -15.31 -17.27 -24.09
N ALA A 133 -15.18 -18.54 -23.69
CA ALA A 133 -14.15 -18.97 -22.74
C ALA A 133 -12.71 -18.72 -23.26
N GLY A 134 -12.55 -18.56 -24.58
CA GLY A 134 -11.27 -18.17 -25.20
C GLY A 134 -10.79 -16.79 -24.74
N GLU A 135 -11.70 -15.81 -24.62
CA GLU A 135 -11.35 -14.46 -24.15
C GLU A 135 -10.85 -14.47 -22.70
N LEU A 136 -11.49 -15.28 -21.83
CA LEU A 136 -11.02 -15.48 -20.46
C LEU A 136 -9.61 -16.09 -20.45
N LYS A 137 -9.36 -17.08 -21.30
CA LYS A 137 -8.05 -17.74 -21.39
C LYS A 137 -6.97 -16.76 -21.85
N ASP A 138 -7.27 -15.89 -22.80
CA ASP A 138 -6.32 -14.90 -23.30
C ASP A 138 -6.02 -13.81 -22.25
N LEU A 139 -7.04 -13.31 -21.55
CA LEU A 139 -6.86 -12.41 -20.40
C LEU A 139 -6.01 -13.05 -19.29
N LEU A 140 -6.23 -14.33 -18.98
CA LEU A 140 -5.42 -15.04 -17.99
C LEU A 140 -3.96 -15.26 -18.46
N LYS A 141 -3.73 -15.47 -19.76
CA LYS A 141 -2.37 -15.53 -20.31
C LYS A 141 -1.64 -14.20 -20.18
N GLU A 142 -2.32 -13.06 -20.34
CA GLU A 142 -1.71 -11.74 -20.12
C GLU A 142 -1.20 -11.59 -18.68
N VAL A 143 -1.94 -12.12 -17.71
CA VAL A 143 -1.49 -12.19 -16.31
C VAL A 143 -0.23 -13.07 -16.18
N ASP A 144 -0.18 -14.23 -16.85
CA ASP A 144 1.01 -15.09 -16.85
C ASP A 144 2.24 -14.40 -17.46
N VAL A 145 2.05 -13.65 -18.56
CA VAL A 145 3.11 -12.87 -19.20
C VAL A 145 3.64 -11.81 -18.23
N ARG A 146 2.75 -11.06 -17.59
CA ARG A 146 3.12 -10.04 -16.60
C ARG A 146 3.84 -10.65 -15.40
N ALA A 147 3.49 -11.86 -14.96
CA ALA A 147 4.19 -12.55 -13.88
C ALA A 147 5.63 -12.92 -14.27
N LYS A 148 5.82 -13.34 -15.53
CA LYS A 148 7.16 -13.59 -16.09
C LYS A 148 7.98 -12.31 -16.25
N GLU A 149 7.35 -11.19 -16.60
CA GLU A 149 7.99 -9.88 -16.65
C GLU A 149 8.47 -9.46 -15.26
N LEU A 150 7.62 -9.56 -14.23
CA LEU A 150 8.01 -9.29 -12.84
C LEU A 150 9.20 -10.16 -12.41
N ALA A 151 9.17 -11.46 -12.70
CA ALA A 151 10.30 -12.35 -12.41
C ALA A 151 11.61 -11.95 -13.15
N LYS A 152 11.50 -11.42 -14.38
CA LYS A 152 12.66 -10.85 -15.09
C LYS A 152 13.14 -9.56 -14.44
N GLU A 153 12.24 -8.66 -14.05
CA GLU A 153 12.57 -7.41 -13.35
C GLU A 153 13.30 -7.66 -12.03
N ARG A 154 12.89 -8.70 -11.27
CA ARG A 154 13.60 -9.12 -10.05
C ARG A 154 15.04 -9.54 -10.36
N LYS A 155 15.23 -10.39 -11.37
CA LYS A 155 16.56 -10.91 -11.75
C LYS A 155 17.49 -9.85 -12.33
N THR A 156 16.96 -8.92 -13.14
CA THR A 156 17.78 -7.87 -13.77
C THR A 156 17.96 -6.65 -12.88
N GLY A 157 17.08 -6.45 -11.89
CA GLY A 157 17.03 -5.24 -11.09
C GLY A 157 16.55 -4.01 -11.87
N VAL A 158 16.11 -4.18 -13.13
CA VAL A 158 15.69 -3.10 -14.04
C VAL A 158 14.18 -3.12 -14.18
N VAL A 159 13.54 -1.98 -13.92
CA VAL A 159 12.09 -1.82 -14.09
C VAL A 159 11.83 -1.01 -15.36
N PRO A 160 11.26 -1.61 -16.41
CA PRO A 160 11.06 -0.92 -17.68
C PRO A 160 10.06 0.24 -17.53
N PRO A 161 10.28 1.37 -18.24
CA PRO A 161 9.39 2.51 -18.17
C PRO A 161 8.00 2.16 -18.71
N THR A 162 6.97 2.39 -17.89
CA THR A 162 5.58 2.26 -18.35
C THR A 162 5.26 3.33 -19.39
N ARG A 163 4.32 3.06 -20.30
CA ARG A 163 3.91 4.00 -21.35
C ARG A 163 3.54 5.37 -20.76
N GLY A 164 4.26 6.42 -21.18
CA GLY A 164 4.03 7.80 -20.73
C GLY A 164 4.62 8.15 -19.35
N ALA A 165 5.48 7.29 -18.80
CA ALA A 165 6.29 7.60 -17.61
C ALA A 165 7.32 8.69 -17.93
N THR A 166 7.45 9.64 -17.01
CA THR A 166 8.48 10.69 -17.01
C THR A 166 9.09 10.75 -15.61
N VAL A 167 10.32 11.27 -15.50
CA VAL A 167 11.00 11.42 -14.20
C VAL A 167 10.14 12.25 -13.22
N GLU A 168 9.49 13.30 -13.71
CA GLU A 168 8.58 14.15 -12.93
C GLU A 168 7.39 13.38 -12.37
N LYS A 169 6.73 12.55 -13.20
CA LYS A 169 5.59 11.72 -12.75
C LYS A 169 6.02 10.69 -11.73
N CYS A 170 7.18 10.06 -11.92
CA CYS A 170 7.74 9.12 -10.96
C CYS A 170 8.07 9.81 -9.62
N ASN A 171 8.67 11.01 -9.65
CA ASN A 171 8.92 11.80 -8.44
C ASN A 171 7.62 12.18 -7.72
N ALA A 172 6.61 12.66 -8.45
CA ALA A 172 5.30 12.98 -7.87
C ALA A 172 4.64 11.74 -7.24
N GLN A 173 4.82 10.57 -7.84
CA GLN A 173 4.32 9.31 -7.28
C GLN A 173 5.10 8.89 -6.03
N ILE A 174 6.42 9.08 -6.00
CA ILE A 174 7.25 8.85 -4.80
C ILE A 174 6.76 9.72 -3.65
N LEU A 175 6.56 11.02 -3.86
CA LEU A 175 6.05 11.94 -2.83
C LEU A 175 4.70 11.47 -2.26
N LYS A 176 3.75 11.08 -3.12
CA LYS A 176 2.47 10.51 -2.67
C LYS A 176 2.63 9.22 -1.88
N LEU A 177 3.61 8.39 -2.24
CA LEU A 177 3.89 7.15 -1.50
C LEU A 177 4.53 7.46 -0.14
N ASP A 178 5.40 8.47 -0.06
CA ASP A 178 6.00 8.93 1.19
C ASP A 178 4.93 9.43 2.16
N GLU A 179 4.01 10.27 1.68
CA GLU A 179 2.84 10.73 2.46
C GLU A 179 1.97 9.57 2.94
N ARG A 180 1.70 8.58 2.08
CA ARG A 180 0.92 7.39 2.44
C ARG A 180 1.63 6.52 3.47
N ILE A 181 2.95 6.36 3.35
CA ILE A 181 3.77 5.61 4.31
C ILE A 181 3.73 6.32 5.66
N ALA A 182 3.94 7.64 5.70
CA ALA A 182 3.87 8.43 6.91
C ALA A 182 2.50 8.31 7.58
N ALA A 183 1.41 8.53 6.84
CA ALA A 183 0.06 8.40 7.36
C ALA A 183 -0.26 6.98 7.89
N THR A 184 0.19 5.93 7.17
CA THR A 184 -0.04 4.54 7.60
C THR A 184 0.77 4.19 8.84
N ARG A 185 1.99 4.73 9.00
CA ARG A 185 2.80 4.60 10.23
C ARG A 185 2.15 5.29 11.43
N LEU A 186 1.47 6.41 11.22
CA LEU A 186 0.67 7.05 12.27
C LEU A 186 -0.52 6.18 12.67
N THR A 187 -1.20 5.54 11.70
CA THR A 187 -2.25 4.55 12.00
C THR A 187 -1.71 3.34 12.76
N LEU A 188 -0.51 2.87 12.42
CA LEU A 188 0.17 1.79 13.14
C LEU A 188 0.43 2.18 14.60
N THR A 189 0.97 3.38 14.81
CA THR A 189 1.26 3.95 16.13
C THR A 189 -0.01 4.08 16.96
N ASP A 190 -1.07 4.65 16.38
CA ASP A 190 -2.38 4.77 17.02
C ASP A 190 -2.93 3.42 17.47
N LYS A 191 -2.80 2.40 16.61
CA LYS A 191 -3.31 1.06 16.90
C LYS A 191 -2.57 0.39 18.04
N GLU A 192 -1.24 0.51 18.06
CA GLU A 192 -0.39 0.00 19.14
C GLU A 192 -0.66 0.71 20.47
N GLU A 193 -0.82 2.03 20.46
CA GLU A 193 -1.11 2.81 21.66
C GLU A 193 -2.48 2.45 22.26
N ASN A 194 -3.50 2.28 21.43
CA ASN A 194 -4.87 1.98 21.87
C ASN A 194 -5.13 0.49 22.16
N LYS A 195 -4.12 -0.37 22.21
CA LYS A 195 -4.33 -1.83 22.37
C LYS A 195 -4.97 -2.26 23.70
N GLN A 196 -4.99 -1.37 24.70
CA GLN A 196 -5.47 -1.63 26.06
C GLN A 196 -6.56 -0.66 26.54
N THR A 197 -7.11 0.16 25.65
CA THR A 197 -8.14 1.18 25.97
C THR A 197 -9.23 1.13 24.92
#